data_AF-A0A945HD91-F1
#
_entry.id   AF-A0A945HD91-F1
#
_cell.length_a   1.000
_cell.length_b   1.000
_cell.length_c   1.000
_cell.angle_alpha   90.00
_cell.angle_beta   90.00
_cell.angle_gamma   90.00
#
_symmetry.space_group_name_H-M   'P 1'
#
loop_
_entity.id
_entity.type
_entity.pdbx_description
1 polymer ?
#
loop_
_entity_poly.entity_id
_entity_poly.type
_entity_poly.pdbx_seq_one_letter_code
_entity_poly.pdbx_strand_id
1 'polypeptide(L)' 'MSERYDPQAIEERWQQRWLDEGTYEVDNDDPRPPFYVLSMYPYPSGPAHMGHVRNYTMG' A
#
# COMPACT_ATOMS: atom_id res chain seq x y z
N MET A 1 21.34 -14.05 -7.06
CA MET A 1 20.44 -12.91 -7.30
C MET A 1 20.58 -12.54 -8.77
N SER A 2 19.48 -12.24 -9.46
CA SER A 2 19.54 -11.73 -10.85
C SER A 2 20.42 -10.47 -10.90
N GLU A 3 21.32 -10.37 -11.88
CA GLU A 3 22.15 -9.17 -12.09
C GLU A 3 21.34 -7.97 -12.61
N ARG A 4 20.12 -8.19 -13.11
CA ARG A 4 19.18 -7.14 -13.51
C ARG A 4 18.04 -7.01 -12.51
N TYR A 5 17.71 -5.76 -12.20
CA TYR A 5 16.53 -5.38 -11.44
C TYR A 5 15.26 -5.79 -12.22
N ASP A 6 14.44 -6.63 -11.59
CA ASP A 6 13.14 -7.06 -12.09
C ASP A 6 12.05 -6.59 -11.10
N PRO A 7 11.44 -5.41 -11.33
CA PRO A 7 10.44 -4.87 -10.42
C PRO A 7 9.21 -5.76 -10.34
N GLN A 8 8.81 -6.42 -11.44
CA GLN A 8 7.57 -7.21 -11.47
C GLN A 8 7.66 -8.38 -10.48
N ALA A 9 8.75 -9.15 -10.55
CA ALA A 9 8.96 -10.25 -9.62
C ALA A 9 9.14 -9.80 -8.16
N ILE A 10 9.72 -8.61 -7.94
CA ILE A 10 9.99 -8.07 -6.61
C ILE A 10 8.69 -7.53 -5.97
N GLU A 11 7.90 -6.77 -6.73
CA GLU A 11 6.65 -6.16 -6.29
C GLU A 11 5.61 -7.21 -5.93
N GLU A 12 5.39 -8.22 -6.80
CA GLU A 12 4.45 -9.31 -6.54
C GLU A 12 4.80 -10.07 -5.25
N ARG A 13 6.09 -10.38 -5.06
CA ARG A 13 6.56 -11.09 -3.86
C ARG A 13 6.30 -10.30 -2.57
N TRP A 14 6.57 -8.99 -2.57
CA TRP A 14 6.41 -8.17 -1.37
C TRP A 14 4.95 -7.87 -1.06
N GLN A 15 4.12 -7.60 -2.08
CA GLN A 15 2.68 -7.43 -1.91
C GLN A 15 2.06 -8.68 -1.28
N GLN A 16 2.40 -9.88 -1.76
CA GLN A 16 1.90 -11.13 -1.19
C GLN A 16 2.34 -11.32 0.26
N ARG A 17 3.62 -11.05 0.55
CA ARG A 17 4.15 -11.18 1.91
C ARG A 17 3.44 -10.25 2.90
N TRP A 18 3.18 -8.99 2.53
CA TRP A 18 2.49 -8.06 3.42
C TRP A 18 1.04 -8.46 3.67
N LEU A 19 0.37 -9.06 2.68
CA LEU A 19 -0.96 -9.64 2.85
C LEU A 19 -0.93 -10.84 3.80
N ASP A 20 -0.01 -11.78 3.60
CA ASP A 20 0.12 -12.98 4.43
C ASP A 20 0.47 -12.66 5.89
N GLU A 21 1.28 -11.63 6.12
CA GLU A 21 1.69 -11.16 7.45
C GLU A 21 0.68 -10.20 8.09
N GLY A 22 -0.39 -9.78 7.38
CA GLY A 22 -1.33 -8.77 7.88
C GLY A 22 -0.67 -7.43 8.19
N THR A 23 0.36 -7.03 7.44
CA THR A 23 1.27 -5.92 7.80
C THR A 23 0.58 -4.57 8.01
N TYR A 24 -0.57 -4.35 7.36
CA TYR A 24 -1.35 -3.11 7.45
C TYR A 24 -2.56 -3.20 8.38
N GLU A 25 -2.77 -4.33 9.05
CA GLU A 25 -3.81 -4.48 10.06
C GLU A 25 -3.39 -3.78 11.36
N VAL A 26 -4.35 -3.16 12.04
CA VAL A 26 -4.10 -2.36 13.23
C VAL A 26 -4.97 -2.88 14.37
N ASP A 27 -4.37 -3.07 15.53
CA ASP A 27 -5.08 -3.43 16.77
C ASP A 27 -5.44 -2.16 17.55
N ASN A 28 -6.67 -2.09 18.06
CA ASN A 28 -7.13 -0.97 18.89
C ASN A 28 -6.48 -0.98 20.28
N ASP A 29 -5.98 -2.13 20.72
CA ASP A 29 -5.28 -2.29 22.01
C ASP A 29 -3.76 -2.04 21.89
N ASP A 30 -3.28 -1.61 20.72
CA ASP A 30 -1.86 -1.29 20.51
C ASP A 30 -1.40 -0.14 21.43
N PRO A 31 -0.35 -0.33 22.26
CA PRO A 31 0.09 0.67 23.22
C PRO A 31 0.87 1.84 22.59
N ARG A 32 1.21 1.79 21.30
CA ARG A 32 1.94 2.85 20.60
C ARG A 32 1.03 4.07 20.37
N PRO A 33 1.58 5.29 20.26
CA PRO A 33 0.78 6.47 19.96
C PRO A 33 0.01 6.31 18.63
N PRO A 34 -1.31 6.52 18.61
CA PRO A 34 -2.11 6.32 17.41
C PRO A 34 -1.76 7.38 16.36
N PHE A 35 -1.79 6.97 15.10
CA PHE A 35 -1.63 7.86 13.96
C PHE A 35 -2.58 7.43 12.85
N TYR A 36 -3.29 8.40 12.27
CA TYR A 36 -4.23 8.13 11.19
C TYR A 36 -3.94 9.03 10.00
N VAL A 37 -3.50 8.43 8.90
CA VAL A 37 -3.39 9.09 7.60
C VAL A 37 -4.60 8.74 6.75
N LEU A 38 -5.21 9.77 6.16
CA LEU A 38 -6.40 9.63 5.33
C LEU A 38 -6.19 10.31 3.98
N SER A 39 -6.34 9.55 2.90
CA SER A 39 -6.50 10.06 1.54
C SER A 39 -7.98 10.10 1.15
N MET A 40 -8.35 11.05 0.30
CA MET A 40 -9.73 11.14 -0.23
C MET A 40 -10.14 9.85 -0.97
N TYR A 41 -11.23 9.23 -0.54
CA TYR A 41 -11.79 8.04 -1.16
C TYR A 41 -12.25 8.34 -2.61
N PRO A 42 -11.97 7.46 -3.60
CA PRO A 42 -12.29 7.74 -5.00
C PRO A 42 -13.76 7.47 -5.31
N TYR A 43 -14.28 8.16 -6.33
CA TYR A 43 -15.52 7.74 -6.98
C TYR A 43 -15.22 6.56 -7.94
N PRO A 44 -16.09 5.54 -8.04
CA PRO A 44 -15.90 4.40 -8.93
C PRO A 44 -16.24 4.73 -10.40
N SER A 45 -15.57 5.74 -10.96
CA SER A 45 -15.83 6.30 -12.29
C SER A 45 -15.08 5.60 -13.43
N GLY A 46 -14.20 4.66 -13.11
CA GLY A 46 -13.36 3.94 -14.08
C GLY A 46 -11.99 3.58 -13.49
N PRO A 47 -11.00 3.27 -14.33
CA PRO A 47 -9.64 3.00 -13.89
C PRO A 47 -9.00 4.20 -13.18
N ALA A 48 -8.05 3.93 -12.28
CA ALA A 48 -7.30 4.97 -11.61
C ALA A 48 -6.45 5.80 -12.60
N HIS A 49 -6.60 7.12 -12.58
CA HIS A 49 -5.70 8.06 -13.26
C HIS A 49 -4.54 8.55 -12.36
N MET A 50 -3.56 9.24 -12.94
CA MET A 50 -2.37 9.76 -12.23
C MET A 50 -2.67 10.64 -11.01
N GLY A 51 -3.82 11.33 -10.99
CA GLY A 51 -4.28 12.05 -9.79
C GLY A 51 -4.50 11.14 -8.57
N HIS A 52 -5.03 9.94 -8.76
CA HIS A 52 -5.19 8.94 -7.70
C HIS A 52 -3.82 8.44 -7.23
N VAL A 53 -2.95 8.10 -8.19
CA VAL A 53 -1.58 7.63 -7.88
C VAL A 53 -0.87 8.67 -7.01
N ARG A 54 -0.86 9.94 -7.43
CA ARG A 54 -0.24 11.02 -6.64
C ARG A 54 -0.84 11.12 -5.23
N ASN A 55 -2.17 11.09 -5.13
CA ASN A 55 -2.86 11.23 -3.84
C ASN A 55 -2.53 10.08 -2.88
N TYR A 56 -2.62 8.84 -3.34
CA TYR A 56 -2.43 7.63 -2.52
C TYR A 56 -0.97 7.25 -2.28
N THR A 57 -0.01 7.86 -3.00
CA THR A 57 1.42 7.71 -2.69
C THR A 57 1.88 8.69 -1.60
N MET A 58 1.19 9.82 -1.41
CA MET A 58 1.55 10.83 -0.40
C MET A 58 0.87 10.62 0.95
N GLY A 59 -0.31 9.98 0.95
CA GLY A 59 -0.94 9.49 2.18
C GLY A 59 -0.29 8.20 2.62
#